data_AF-A0A559KHS3-F1
#
_entry.id   AF-A0A559KHS3-F1
#
_cell.length_a   1.000
_cell.length_b   1.000
_cell.length_c   1.000
_cell.angle_alpha   90.00
_cell.angle_beta   90.00
_cell.angle_gamma   90.00
#
_symmetry.space_group_name_H-M   'P 1'
#
loop_
_entity.id
_entity.type
_entity.pdbx_description
1 polymer ?
#
loop_
_entity_poly.entity_id
_entity_poly.type
_entity_poly.pdbx_seq_one_letter_code
_entity_poly.pdbx_strand_id
1 'polypeptide(L)'
;MEVVLRNLFQALGKSRSANRLAKKYGLHLGAARFVAGETIMQSIEAVRSLNQDGRVATLDHLGEFVSSEEEALHSADMCIQTLDAVAASGVDSNLSLKMTSLGLDISKDLCMRSMRRILDRARQHGNFVRIDMEDHAHCQISLDIYKELREHYDNVGIVLQAYLYRTVQDIKDLNSLGANLRLVKGAYKESEEVAYPHKRDVDENYKQIIQMHLANGNYTAVASHDEAIISFTKQFVSEKGISKDRFEFQMLYGICEELQKQLVKEGYRVRVYIPFGVDWFGYFMRRLAERPANVWFVLKNMLK
;
A
#
# COMPACT_ATOMS: atom_id res chain seq x y z
N MET A 1 -10.94 1.01 20.52
CA MET A 1 -9.73 0.46 21.16
C MET A 1 -9.36 1.44 22.24
N GLU A 2 -9.08 1.00 23.47
CA GLU A 2 -8.53 1.94 24.45
C GLU A 2 -7.27 2.57 23.86
N VAL A 3 -7.17 3.91 23.94
CA VAL A 3 -6.06 4.70 23.38
C VAL A 3 -4.69 4.13 23.79
N VAL A 4 -4.64 3.57 25.00
CA VAL A 4 -3.49 2.88 25.60
C VAL A 4 -3.02 1.70 24.74
N LEU A 5 -3.93 0.84 24.28
CA LEU A 5 -3.60 -0.37 23.52
C LEU A 5 -3.11 -0.03 22.10
N ARG A 6 -3.71 0.99 21.46
CA ARG A 6 -3.25 1.50 20.15
C ARG A 6 -1.82 2.07 20.26
N ASN A 7 -1.56 2.88 21.28
CA ASN A 7 -0.23 3.46 21.50
C ASN A 7 0.82 2.39 21.81
N LEU A 8 0.46 1.36 22.58
CA LEU A 8 1.34 0.23 22.87
C LEU A 8 1.75 -0.53 21.60
N PHE A 9 0.79 -0.90 20.75
CA PHE A 9 1.09 -1.60 19.50
C PHE A 9 1.91 -0.74 18.53
N GLN A 10 1.62 0.56 18.45
CA GLN A 10 2.41 1.49 17.64
C GLN A 10 3.86 1.60 18.15
N ALA A 11 4.07 1.64 19.47
CA ALA A 11 5.40 1.66 20.07
C ALA A 11 6.16 0.36 19.84
N LEU A 12 5.50 -0.80 20.00
CA LEU A 12 6.09 -2.11 19.74
C LEU A 12 6.50 -2.29 18.28
N GLY A 13 5.68 -1.81 17.34
CA GLY A 13 5.99 -1.87 15.91
C GLY A 13 7.21 -1.05 15.48
N LYS A 14 7.62 -0.04 16.27
CA LYS A 14 8.82 0.78 16.02
C LYS A 14 10.08 0.25 16.72
N SER A 15 9.97 -0.78 17.56
CA SER A 15 11.09 -1.28 18.37
C SER A 15 11.89 -2.35 17.63
N ARG A 16 13.16 -2.04 17.32
CA ARG A 16 14.11 -3.00 16.72
C ARG A 16 14.30 -4.25 17.59
N SER A 17 14.31 -4.08 18.92
CA SER A 17 14.47 -5.18 19.88
C SER A 17 13.24 -6.10 19.92
N ALA A 18 12.05 -5.52 19.88
CA ALA A 18 10.80 -6.28 19.82
C ALA A 18 10.67 -7.05 18.50
N ASN A 19 11.03 -6.42 17.38
CA ASN A 19 11.07 -7.06 16.06
C ASN A 19 12.03 -8.26 16.06
N ARG A 20 13.26 -8.09 16.59
CA ARG A 20 14.24 -9.19 16.69
C ARG A 20 13.78 -10.35 17.57
N LEU A 21 13.06 -10.08 18.67
CA LEU A 21 12.50 -11.11 19.54
C LEU A 21 11.34 -11.84 18.85
N ALA A 22 10.45 -11.12 18.17
CA ALA A 22 9.32 -11.71 17.46
C ALA A 22 9.75 -12.58 16.28
N LYS A 23 10.77 -12.16 15.53
CA LYS A 23 11.42 -12.98 14.48
C LYS A 23 11.89 -14.34 15.01
N LYS A 24 12.34 -14.39 16.27
CA LYS A 24 12.82 -15.63 16.91
C LYS A 24 11.69 -16.53 17.43
N TYR A 25 10.50 -16.00 17.69
CA TYR A 25 9.42 -16.71 18.41
C TYR A 25 8.03 -16.72 17.74
N GLY A 26 7.89 -16.28 16.48
CA GLY A 26 7.09 -17.06 15.53
C GLY A 26 6.10 -16.36 14.59
N LEU A 27 6.00 -16.94 13.39
CA LEU A 27 4.85 -16.90 12.48
C LEU A 27 3.57 -17.53 13.08
N HIS A 28 3.69 -18.25 14.20
CA HIS A 28 2.59 -18.96 14.88
C HIS A 28 1.60 -18.06 15.65
N LEU A 29 1.81 -16.74 15.70
CA LEU A 29 0.92 -15.78 16.36
C LEU A 29 -0.21 -15.23 15.45
N GLY A 30 -0.59 -15.97 14.41
CA GLY A 30 -1.65 -15.56 13.47
C GLY A 30 -1.22 -14.56 12.39
N ALA A 31 0.08 -14.27 12.26
CA ALA A 31 0.64 -13.36 11.26
C ALA A 31 0.40 -13.84 9.81
N ALA A 32 0.31 -15.15 9.59
CA ALA A 32 0.05 -15.77 8.28
C ALA A 32 -1.27 -15.33 7.61
N ARG A 33 -2.21 -14.75 8.38
CA ARG A 33 -3.43 -14.16 7.81
C ARG A 33 -3.16 -12.84 7.09
N PHE A 34 -2.21 -12.04 7.55
CA PHE A 34 -1.98 -10.67 7.07
C PHE A 34 -0.70 -10.53 6.24
N VAL A 35 0.13 -11.57 6.22
CA VAL A 35 1.41 -11.64 5.49
C VAL A 35 1.46 -12.98 4.76
N ALA A 36 1.76 -12.96 3.46
CA ALA A 36 1.71 -14.17 2.64
C ALA A 36 2.82 -15.18 2.97
N GLY A 37 3.88 -14.73 3.63
CA GLY A 37 5.02 -15.54 4.02
C GLY A 37 6.29 -14.71 4.10
N GLU A 38 7.42 -15.38 4.31
CA GLU A 38 8.72 -14.75 4.44
C GLU A 38 9.50 -14.73 3.12
N THR A 39 9.04 -15.46 2.10
CA THR A 39 9.74 -15.64 0.83
C THR A 39 8.91 -15.15 -0.37
N ILE A 40 9.60 -14.81 -1.46
CA ILE A 40 8.96 -14.45 -2.74
C ILE A 40 8.07 -15.60 -3.24
N MET A 41 8.51 -16.86 -3.14
CA MET A 41 7.70 -17.99 -3.65
C MET A 41 6.40 -18.19 -2.88
N GLN A 42 6.40 -17.96 -1.56
CA GLN A 42 5.17 -17.98 -0.78
C GLN A 42 4.22 -16.84 -1.18
N SER A 43 4.76 -15.65 -1.46
CA SER A 43 3.94 -14.53 -1.92
C SER A 43 3.35 -14.78 -3.31
N ILE A 44 4.11 -15.41 -4.22
CA ILE A 44 3.59 -15.85 -5.53
C ILE A 44 2.45 -16.87 -5.38
N GLU A 45 2.55 -17.83 -4.47
CA GLU A 45 1.45 -18.79 -4.22
C GLU A 45 0.19 -18.10 -3.67
N ALA A 46 0.36 -17.13 -2.77
CA ALA A 46 -0.75 -16.32 -2.28
C ALA A 46 -1.41 -15.52 -3.42
N VAL A 47 -0.62 -14.89 -4.31
CA VAL A 47 -1.17 -14.20 -5.49
C VAL A 47 -1.93 -15.19 -6.39
N ARG A 48 -1.36 -16.37 -6.66
CA ARG A 48 -1.99 -17.40 -7.50
C ARG A 48 -3.36 -17.80 -6.96
N SER A 49 -3.46 -18.01 -5.66
CA SER A 49 -4.74 -18.31 -4.98
C SER A 49 -5.77 -17.19 -5.15
N LEU A 50 -5.36 -15.92 -5.03
CA LEU A 50 -6.25 -14.77 -5.28
C LEU A 50 -6.67 -14.63 -6.74
N ASN A 51 -5.76 -14.90 -7.69
CA ASN A 51 -6.09 -14.83 -9.11
C ASN A 51 -7.15 -15.85 -9.52
N GLN A 52 -7.24 -17.01 -8.84
CA GLN A 52 -8.25 -18.03 -9.12
C GLN A 52 -9.69 -17.56 -8.91
N ASP A 53 -9.94 -16.60 -8.02
CA ASP A 53 -11.27 -16.01 -7.82
C ASP A 53 -11.40 -14.56 -8.30
N GLY A 54 -10.54 -14.18 -9.26
CA GLY A 54 -10.63 -12.92 -10.02
C GLY A 54 -10.05 -11.69 -9.32
N ARG A 55 -9.42 -11.86 -8.15
CA ARG A 55 -8.67 -10.78 -7.48
C ARG A 55 -7.25 -10.70 -8.05
N VAL A 56 -6.77 -9.48 -8.26
CA VAL A 56 -5.37 -9.23 -8.65
C VAL A 56 -4.58 -8.77 -7.42
N ALA A 57 -3.25 -8.66 -7.51
CA ALA A 57 -2.44 -8.32 -6.35
C ALA A 57 -1.49 -7.14 -6.55
N THR A 58 -0.94 -6.67 -5.44
CA THR A 58 0.32 -5.94 -5.40
C THR A 58 1.16 -6.52 -4.28
N LEU A 59 2.39 -6.92 -4.61
CA LEU A 59 3.36 -7.41 -3.63
C LEU A 59 4.12 -6.24 -3.02
N ASP A 60 4.39 -6.32 -1.73
CA ASP A 60 5.22 -5.37 -0.97
C ASP A 60 6.23 -6.16 -0.14
N HIS A 61 7.52 -6.01 -0.47
CA HIS A 61 8.58 -6.63 0.31
C HIS A 61 8.80 -5.81 1.58
N LEU A 62 8.55 -6.42 2.73
CA LEU A 62 8.75 -5.80 4.03
C LEU A 62 10.25 -5.71 4.32
N GLY A 63 10.78 -4.49 4.24
CA GLY A 63 12.10 -4.11 4.72
C GLY A 63 12.02 -2.75 5.40
N GLU A 64 11.86 -2.76 6.73
CA GLU A 64 11.83 -1.52 7.51
C GLU A 64 13.23 -1.17 8.04
N PHE A 65 13.48 0.13 8.25
CA PHE A 65 14.67 0.66 8.91
C PHE A 65 16.00 0.52 8.13
N VAL A 66 15.95 0.69 6.81
CA VAL A 66 17.15 0.81 5.98
C VAL A 66 17.99 2.00 6.43
N SER A 67 19.24 1.71 6.82
CA SER A 67 20.16 2.69 7.41
C SER A 67 21.55 2.68 6.75
N SER A 68 21.76 1.84 5.73
CA SER A 68 22.97 1.81 4.93
C SER A 68 22.66 1.72 3.43
N GLU A 69 23.61 2.13 2.59
CA GLU A 69 23.51 1.98 1.13
C GLU A 69 23.38 0.51 0.72
N GLU A 70 24.08 -0.40 1.41
CA GLU A 70 23.99 -1.85 1.16
C GLU A 70 22.58 -2.39 1.41
N GLU A 71 21.95 -2.01 2.53
CA GLU A 71 20.57 -2.40 2.85
C GLU A 71 19.57 -1.85 1.81
N ALA A 72 19.77 -0.61 1.36
CA ALA A 72 18.94 0.02 0.33
C ALA A 72 19.06 -0.70 -1.03
N LEU A 73 20.29 -1.04 -1.44
CA LEU A 73 20.55 -1.78 -2.67
C LEU A 73 19.98 -3.20 -2.61
N HIS A 74 20.10 -3.86 -1.46
CA HIS A 74 19.48 -5.16 -1.24
C HIS A 74 17.95 -5.10 -1.36
N SER A 75 17.31 -4.08 -0.78
CA SER A 75 15.87 -3.86 -0.91
C SER A 75 15.44 -3.63 -2.36
N ALA A 76 16.23 -2.89 -3.14
CA ALA A 76 16.01 -2.71 -4.56
C ALA A 76 16.15 -4.02 -5.35
N ASP A 77 17.14 -4.85 -5.00
CA ASP A 77 17.32 -6.17 -5.61
C ASP A 77 16.15 -7.11 -5.29
N MET A 78 15.61 -7.07 -4.07
CA MET A 78 14.41 -7.82 -3.70
C MET A 78 13.18 -7.38 -4.51
N CYS A 79 13.04 -6.09 -4.80
CA CYS A 79 11.99 -5.58 -5.69
C CYS A 79 12.14 -6.16 -7.11
N ILE A 80 13.37 -6.16 -7.66
CA ILE A 80 13.69 -6.71 -8.98
C ILE A 80 13.41 -8.22 -9.05
N GLN A 81 13.87 -8.98 -8.05
CA GLN A 81 13.62 -10.43 -7.96
C GLN A 81 12.12 -10.74 -7.84
N THR A 82 11.37 -9.89 -7.15
CA THR A 82 9.91 -10.03 -7.05
C THR A 82 9.25 -9.83 -8.42
N LEU A 83 9.66 -8.81 -9.18
CA LEU A 83 9.18 -8.58 -10.54
C LEU A 83 9.50 -9.76 -11.47
N ASP A 84 10.72 -10.29 -11.38
CA ASP A 84 11.14 -11.48 -12.14
C ASP A 84 10.30 -12.70 -11.79
N ALA A 85 10.02 -12.93 -10.50
CA ALA A 85 9.19 -14.06 -10.06
C ALA A 85 7.72 -13.91 -10.47
N VAL A 86 7.16 -12.70 -10.43
CA VAL A 86 5.81 -12.42 -10.94
C VAL A 86 5.75 -12.74 -12.43
N ALA A 87 6.71 -12.25 -13.23
CA ALA A 87 6.76 -12.51 -14.66
C ALA A 87 6.93 -14.01 -14.99
N ALA A 88 7.85 -14.69 -14.30
CA ALA A 88 8.11 -16.12 -14.52
C ALA A 88 6.94 -17.02 -14.11
N SER A 89 6.16 -16.62 -13.12
CA SER A 89 5.03 -17.40 -12.62
C SER A 89 3.71 -17.13 -13.34
N GLY A 90 3.63 -16.02 -14.10
CA GLY A 90 2.44 -15.62 -14.85
C GLY A 90 1.27 -15.12 -13.99
N VAL A 91 1.50 -14.81 -12.72
CA VAL A 91 0.46 -14.29 -11.82
C VAL A 91 0.18 -12.80 -12.09
N ASP A 92 -1.05 -12.34 -11.89
CA ASP A 92 -1.41 -10.91 -12.01
C ASP A 92 -1.13 -10.18 -10.69
N SER A 93 0.07 -9.59 -10.62
CA SER A 93 0.47 -8.71 -9.54
C SER A 93 1.33 -7.54 -10.00
N ASN A 94 1.09 -6.40 -9.37
CA ASN A 94 1.99 -5.25 -9.39
C ASN A 94 3.01 -5.32 -8.24
N LEU A 95 3.90 -4.33 -8.16
CA LEU A 95 4.79 -4.12 -7.02
C LEU A 95 4.44 -2.79 -6.31
N SER A 96 4.39 -2.80 -4.98
CA SER A 96 4.43 -1.58 -4.15
C SER A 96 5.77 -1.52 -3.43
N LEU A 97 6.27 -0.31 -3.19
CA LEU A 97 7.51 -0.08 -2.46
C LEU A 97 7.46 1.24 -1.68
N LYS A 98 8.38 1.41 -0.73
CA LYS A 98 8.61 2.66 0.01
C LYS A 98 9.97 3.22 -0.39
N MET A 99 10.10 4.53 -0.48
CA MET A 99 11.36 5.12 -0.93
C MET A 99 12.40 5.17 0.18
N THR A 100 11.99 5.25 1.45
CA THR A 100 12.92 5.09 2.58
C THR A 100 13.62 3.73 2.56
N SER A 101 12.93 2.65 2.15
CA SER A 101 13.55 1.34 1.98
C SER A 101 14.53 1.27 0.80
N LEU A 102 14.54 2.28 -0.07
CA LEU A 102 15.49 2.43 -1.17
C LEU A 102 16.57 3.48 -0.86
N GLY A 103 16.67 3.91 0.40
CA GLY A 103 17.70 4.82 0.88
C GLY A 103 17.36 6.30 0.69
N LEU A 104 16.08 6.68 0.60
CA LEU A 104 15.67 8.09 0.53
C LEU A 104 16.26 8.94 1.68
N ASP A 105 16.28 8.40 2.90
CA ASP A 105 16.84 9.07 4.09
C ASP A 105 18.38 9.10 4.12
N ILE A 106 19.01 8.38 3.20
CA ILE A 106 20.48 8.32 3.07
C ILE A 106 20.91 9.27 1.95
N SER A 107 20.31 9.12 0.76
CA SER A 107 20.61 9.92 -0.41
C SER A 107 19.48 9.85 -1.43
N LYS A 108 19.00 11.02 -1.87
CA LYS A 108 18.06 11.14 -2.99
C LYS A 108 18.60 10.42 -4.25
N ASP A 109 19.89 10.55 -4.53
CA ASP A 109 20.52 9.93 -5.72
C ASP A 109 20.54 8.41 -5.63
N LEU A 110 20.78 7.86 -4.44
CA LEU A 110 20.69 6.42 -4.21
C LEU A 110 19.27 5.92 -4.46
N CYS A 111 18.27 6.57 -3.88
CA CYS A 111 16.86 6.23 -4.09
C CYS A 111 16.48 6.34 -5.57
N MET A 112 16.90 7.39 -6.27
CA MET A 112 16.60 7.59 -7.69
C MET A 112 17.24 6.50 -8.57
N ARG A 113 18.52 6.14 -8.33
CA ARG A 113 19.18 5.03 -9.04
C ARG A 113 18.44 3.71 -8.83
N SER A 114 18.07 3.40 -7.58
CA SER A 114 17.31 2.19 -7.25
C SER A 114 15.93 2.18 -7.94
N MET A 115 15.20 3.29 -7.89
CA MET A 115 13.91 3.43 -8.57
C MET A 115 14.02 3.20 -10.08
N ARG A 116 15.00 3.80 -10.76
CA ARG A 116 15.20 3.61 -12.21
C ARG A 116 15.47 2.13 -12.55
N ARG A 117 16.34 1.46 -11.79
CA ARG A 117 16.60 0.01 -11.96
C ARG A 117 15.33 -0.83 -11.83
N ILE A 118 14.50 -0.55 -10.82
CA ILE A 118 13.25 -1.28 -10.57
C ILE A 118 12.24 -1.01 -11.71
N LEU A 119 12.09 0.25 -12.12
CA LEU A 119 11.14 0.65 -13.16
C LEU A 119 11.53 0.14 -14.55
N ASP A 120 12.81 0.13 -14.88
CA ASP A 120 13.33 -0.48 -16.11
C ASP A 120 13.01 -1.98 -16.14
N ARG A 121 13.21 -2.68 -15.02
CA ARG A 121 12.85 -4.09 -14.90
C ARG A 121 11.34 -4.31 -15.00
N ALA A 122 10.55 -3.49 -14.33
CA ALA A 122 9.09 -3.58 -14.40
C ALA A 122 8.60 -3.37 -15.84
N ARG A 123 9.18 -2.41 -16.58
CA ARG A 123 8.86 -2.16 -17.99
C ARG A 123 9.17 -3.36 -18.88
N GLN A 124 10.32 -4.02 -18.68
CA GLN A 124 10.69 -5.23 -19.43
C GLN A 124 9.63 -6.35 -19.29
N HIS A 125 8.97 -6.41 -18.13
CA HIS A 125 7.92 -7.40 -17.84
C HIS A 125 6.50 -6.89 -18.08
N GLY A 126 6.32 -5.67 -18.61
CA GLY A 126 5.00 -5.05 -18.76
C GLY A 126 4.28 -4.82 -17.42
N ASN A 127 5.03 -4.69 -16.32
CA ASN A 127 4.51 -4.56 -14.96
C ASN A 127 4.54 -3.11 -14.48
N PHE A 128 3.77 -2.82 -13.43
CA PHE A 128 3.55 -1.51 -12.85
C PHE A 128 4.07 -1.45 -11.40
N VAL A 129 4.67 -0.31 -11.03
CA VAL A 129 5.21 -0.05 -9.69
C VAL A 129 4.44 1.09 -9.02
N ARG A 130 4.05 0.88 -7.76
CA ARG A 130 3.47 1.89 -6.89
C ARG A 130 4.49 2.37 -5.88
N ILE A 131 4.71 3.68 -5.86
CA ILE A 131 5.38 4.37 -4.75
C ILE A 131 4.36 4.58 -3.64
N ASP A 132 4.54 3.89 -2.51
CA ASP A 132 3.76 4.13 -1.31
C ASP A 132 4.12 5.47 -0.68
N MET A 133 3.12 6.18 -0.18
CA MET A 133 3.32 7.43 0.54
C MET A 133 3.54 7.14 2.02
N GLU A 134 4.62 7.71 2.54
CA GLU A 134 5.05 7.53 3.92
C GLU A 134 4.47 8.65 4.80
N ASP A 135 5.16 9.07 5.87
CA ASP A 135 4.67 10.17 6.71
C ASP A 135 4.72 11.54 6.01
N HIS A 136 4.14 12.54 6.66
CA HIS A 136 4.06 13.90 6.13
C HIS A 136 5.42 14.48 5.70
N ALA A 137 6.50 14.20 6.44
CA ALA A 137 7.82 14.76 6.14
C ALA A 137 8.37 14.26 4.79
N HIS A 138 7.95 13.07 4.37
CA HIS A 138 8.38 12.46 3.11
C HIS A 138 7.49 12.83 1.92
N CYS A 139 6.34 13.49 2.13
CA CYS A 139 5.38 13.78 1.07
C CYS A 139 5.98 14.60 -0.08
N GLN A 140 6.63 15.74 0.23
CA GLN A 140 7.13 16.63 -0.82
C GLN A 140 8.22 15.96 -1.65
N ILE A 141 9.24 15.40 -1.00
CA ILE A 141 10.35 14.75 -1.69
C ILE A 141 9.87 13.55 -2.52
N SER A 142 8.85 12.83 -2.04
CA SER A 142 8.26 11.72 -2.79
C SER A 142 7.56 12.16 -4.06
N LEU A 143 6.83 13.27 -4.00
CA LEU A 143 6.17 13.87 -5.16
C LEU A 143 7.18 14.42 -6.16
N ASP A 144 8.26 15.03 -5.69
CA ASP A 144 9.32 15.57 -6.56
C ASP A 144 10.04 14.43 -7.31
N ILE A 145 10.39 13.35 -6.61
CA ILE A 145 10.96 12.14 -7.23
C ILE A 145 9.97 11.52 -8.23
N TYR A 146 8.70 11.40 -7.86
CA TYR A 146 7.67 10.88 -8.77
C TYR A 146 7.55 11.70 -10.06
N LYS A 147 7.54 13.04 -9.95
CA LYS A 147 7.48 13.93 -11.11
C LYS A 147 8.68 13.73 -12.03
N GLU A 148 9.89 13.67 -11.48
CA GLU A 148 11.12 13.41 -12.23
C GLU A 148 11.08 12.03 -12.92
N LEU A 149 10.62 10.98 -12.22
CA LEU A 149 10.47 9.65 -12.82
C LEU A 149 9.41 9.66 -13.94
N ARG A 150 8.31 10.41 -13.81
CA ARG A 150 7.25 10.47 -14.81
C ARG A 150 7.67 11.09 -16.14
N GLU A 151 8.78 11.83 -16.19
CA GLU A 151 9.36 12.31 -17.46
C GLU A 151 9.83 11.16 -18.34
N HIS A 152 10.16 10.01 -17.75
CA HIS A 152 10.75 8.86 -18.46
C HIS A 152 9.99 7.54 -18.27
N TYR A 153 9.09 7.44 -17.29
CA TYR A 153 8.41 6.20 -16.91
C TYR A 153 6.89 6.38 -16.81
N ASP A 154 6.13 5.61 -17.60
CA ASP A 154 4.66 5.55 -17.60
C ASP A 154 4.09 4.43 -16.70
N ASN A 155 4.92 3.44 -16.37
CA ASN A 155 4.59 2.29 -15.54
C ASN A 155 4.79 2.53 -14.02
N VAL A 156 4.65 3.79 -13.58
CA VAL A 156 4.78 4.19 -12.18
C VAL A 156 3.61 5.05 -11.71
N GLY A 157 3.13 4.80 -10.50
CA GLY A 157 2.17 5.65 -9.82
C GLY A 157 2.55 5.92 -8.38
N ILE A 158 1.84 6.85 -7.75
CA ILE A 158 2.09 7.28 -6.36
C ILE A 158 0.82 7.20 -5.51
N VAL A 159 0.97 7.18 -4.19
CA VAL A 159 -0.13 7.21 -3.22
C VAL A 159 -0.36 8.65 -2.73
N LEU A 160 -1.62 9.03 -2.47
CA LEU A 160 -1.97 10.25 -1.75
C LEU A 160 -2.93 9.96 -0.59
N GLN A 161 -2.87 10.78 0.46
CA GLN A 161 -3.50 10.49 1.76
C GLN A 161 -4.57 11.54 2.12
N ALA A 162 -5.81 11.12 2.28
CA ALA A 162 -6.95 12.01 2.52
C ALA A 162 -6.89 12.78 3.85
N TYR A 163 -6.15 12.29 4.85
CA TYR A 163 -6.02 12.97 6.13
C TYR A 163 -5.16 14.24 6.09
N LEU A 164 -4.39 14.52 5.04
CA LEU A 164 -3.54 15.72 4.96
C LEU A 164 -4.28 16.87 4.28
N TYR A 165 -4.09 18.09 4.80
CA TYR A 165 -4.68 19.30 4.22
C TYR A 165 -4.17 19.58 2.79
N ARG A 166 -2.90 19.22 2.51
CA ARG A 166 -2.24 19.45 1.21
C ARG A 166 -2.80 18.64 0.03
N THR A 167 -3.45 17.51 0.31
CA THR A 167 -3.73 16.48 -0.71
C THR A 167 -4.60 16.95 -1.87
N VAL A 168 -5.55 17.87 -1.63
CA VAL A 168 -6.36 18.45 -2.71
C VAL A 168 -5.49 19.21 -3.71
N GLN A 169 -4.49 19.95 -3.23
CA GLN A 169 -3.56 20.67 -4.10
C GLN A 169 -2.63 19.69 -4.82
N ASP A 170 -2.10 18.69 -4.12
CA ASP A 170 -1.23 17.68 -4.73
C ASP A 170 -1.93 16.96 -5.91
N ILE A 171 -3.22 16.64 -5.80
CA ILE A 171 -3.98 16.05 -6.91
C ILE A 171 -4.11 17.02 -8.10
N LYS A 172 -4.34 18.31 -7.85
CA LYS A 172 -4.42 19.32 -8.91
C LYS A 172 -3.09 19.42 -9.66
N ASP A 173 -1.99 19.45 -8.93
CA ASP A 173 -0.65 19.56 -9.49
C ASP A 173 -0.30 18.32 -10.33
N LEU A 174 -0.63 17.13 -9.84
CA LEU A 174 -0.39 15.86 -10.53
C LEU A 174 -1.37 15.60 -11.69
N ASN A 175 -2.46 16.35 -11.80
CA ASN A 175 -3.45 16.16 -12.86
C ASN A 175 -2.82 16.33 -14.25
N SER A 176 -1.95 17.33 -14.40
CA SER A 176 -1.24 17.63 -15.66
C SER A 176 -0.37 16.46 -16.16
N LEU A 177 0.01 15.54 -15.26
CA LEU A 177 0.87 14.38 -15.56
C LEU A 177 0.08 13.10 -15.88
N GLY A 178 -1.26 13.18 -15.84
CA GLY A 178 -2.13 12.00 -15.99
C GLY A 178 -1.86 10.95 -14.92
N ALA A 179 -1.54 11.38 -13.70
CA ALA A 179 -0.98 10.51 -12.67
C ALA A 179 -1.91 9.32 -12.34
N ASN A 180 -1.38 8.10 -12.37
CA ASN A 180 -2.07 6.95 -11.81
C ASN A 180 -1.95 7.04 -10.28
N LEU A 181 -3.05 7.22 -9.55
CA LEU A 181 -3.04 7.44 -8.10
C LEU A 181 -3.72 6.31 -7.33
N ARG A 182 -3.11 5.91 -6.22
CA ARG A 182 -3.80 5.19 -5.15
C ARG A 182 -4.17 6.20 -4.08
N LEU A 183 -5.45 6.31 -3.78
CA LEU A 183 -5.95 7.19 -2.73
C LEU A 183 -6.18 6.35 -1.47
N VAL A 184 -5.73 6.84 -0.32
CA VAL A 184 -5.88 6.19 1.00
C VAL A 184 -6.37 7.22 2.02
N LYS A 185 -6.83 6.77 3.19
CA LYS A 185 -7.10 7.70 4.31
C LYS A 185 -5.82 8.30 4.90
N GLY A 186 -4.78 7.48 5.06
CA GLY A 186 -3.56 7.82 5.80
C GLY A 186 -3.33 6.82 6.94
N ALA A 187 -2.07 6.46 7.19
CA ALA A 187 -1.71 5.39 8.13
C ALA A 187 -0.80 5.86 9.27
N TYR A 188 -0.19 7.04 9.15
CA TYR A 188 0.75 7.58 10.12
C TYR A 188 0.03 8.42 11.18
N LYS A 189 0.72 8.70 12.29
CA LYS A 189 0.22 9.61 13.32
C LYS A 189 0.85 10.97 13.07
N GLU A 190 0.05 11.89 12.54
CA GLU A 190 0.47 13.25 12.20
C GLU A 190 -0.03 14.28 13.21
N SER A 191 0.59 15.46 13.21
CA SER A 191 0.14 16.63 13.95
C SER A 191 -1.15 17.21 13.36
N GLU A 192 -1.99 17.82 14.19
CA GLU A 192 -3.19 18.54 13.74
C GLU A 192 -2.85 19.76 12.87
N GLU A 193 -1.60 20.22 12.91
CA GLU A 193 -1.06 21.28 12.05
C GLU A 193 -1.06 20.91 10.56
N VAL A 194 -0.97 19.61 10.25
CA VAL A 194 -0.82 19.12 8.87
C VAL A 194 -1.93 18.15 8.45
N ALA A 195 -2.67 17.61 9.41
CA ALA A 195 -3.68 16.58 9.18
C ALA A 195 -4.99 16.84 9.93
N TYR A 196 -6.10 16.44 9.32
CA TYR A 196 -7.42 16.46 9.94
C TYR A 196 -7.45 15.59 11.20
N PRO A 197 -7.75 16.15 12.39
CA PRO A 197 -7.78 15.38 13.63
C PRO A 197 -9.01 14.48 13.74
N HIS A 198 -10.11 14.85 13.07
CA HIS A 198 -11.37 14.14 13.16
C HIS A 198 -11.60 13.22 11.96
N LYS A 199 -11.99 11.97 12.25
CA LYS A 199 -12.31 10.96 11.23
C LYS A 199 -13.32 11.45 10.21
N ARG A 200 -14.31 12.24 10.62
CA ARG A 200 -15.35 12.77 9.72
C ARG A 200 -14.73 13.61 8.61
N ASP A 201 -13.81 14.51 8.95
CA ASP A 201 -13.19 15.40 7.98
C ASP A 201 -12.26 14.61 7.03
N VAL A 202 -11.57 13.58 7.54
CA VAL A 202 -10.80 12.64 6.71
C VAL A 202 -11.72 11.91 5.72
N ASP A 203 -12.88 11.43 6.15
CA ASP A 203 -13.82 10.72 5.28
C ASP A 203 -14.42 11.62 4.21
N GLU A 204 -14.79 12.86 4.56
CA GLU A 204 -15.31 13.84 3.60
C GLU A 204 -14.24 14.27 2.60
N ASN A 205 -13.01 14.55 3.05
CA ASN A 205 -11.92 14.83 2.13
C ASN A 205 -11.61 13.61 1.25
N TYR A 206 -11.73 12.38 1.77
CA TYR A 206 -11.51 11.18 0.97
C TYR A 206 -12.51 11.06 -0.18
N LYS A 207 -13.80 11.31 0.10
CA LYS A 207 -14.84 11.39 -0.94
C LYS A 207 -14.51 12.47 -1.97
N GLN A 208 -14.14 13.67 -1.52
CA GLN A 208 -13.79 14.79 -2.39
C GLN A 208 -12.64 14.44 -3.34
N ILE A 209 -11.56 13.86 -2.83
CA ILE A 209 -10.38 13.54 -3.66
C ILE A 209 -10.65 12.38 -4.63
N ILE A 210 -11.49 11.40 -4.24
CA ILE A 210 -11.95 10.33 -5.14
C ILE A 210 -12.72 10.95 -6.31
N GLN A 211 -13.69 11.82 -6.02
CA GLN A 211 -14.49 12.49 -7.06
C GLN A 211 -13.61 13.31 -8.00
N MET A 212 -12.71 14.11 -7.44
CA MET A 212 -11.83 14.99 -8.21
C MET A 212 -10.94 14.19 -9.15
N HIS A 213 -10.27 13.15 -8.66
CA HIS A 213 -9.34 12.39 -9.48
C HIS A 213 -10.04 11.54 -10.56
N LEU A 214 -11.19 10.96 -10.23
CA LEU A 214 -12.01 10.24 -11.20
C LEU A 214 -12.58 11.16 -12.28
N ALA A 215 -13.07 12.35 -11.91
CA ALA A 215 -13.61 13.34 -12.85
C ALA A 215 -12.54 13.91 -13.78
N ASN A 216 -11.30 13.99 -13.32
CA ASN A 216 -10.15 14.35 -14.15
C ASN A 216 -9.84 13.31 -15.25
N GLY A 217 -10.38 12.09 -15.13
CA GLY A 217 -10.11 11.03 -16.08
C GLY A 217 -8.72 10.40 -15.91
N ASN A 218 -8.21 10.34 -14.69
CA ASN A 218 -6.99 9.60 -14.40
C ASN A 218 -7.31 8.26 -13.74
N TYR A 219 -6.44 7.26 -13.93
CA TYR A 219 -6.65 5.94 -13.33
C TYR A 219 -6.60 6.03 -11.80
N THR A 220 -7.66 5.58 -11.13
CA THR A 220 -7.81 5.75 -9.67
C THR A 220 -7.90 4.41 -8.96
N ALA A 221 -6.97 4.14 -8.05
CA ALA A 221 -7.07 3.04 -7.10
C ALA A 221 -7.67 3.55 -5.78
N VAL A 222 -8.91 3.18 -5.49
CA VAL A 222 -9.60 3.53 -4.23
C VAL A 222 -9.25 2.47 -3.17
N ALA A 223 -8.24 2.75 -2.35
CA ALA A 223 -7.77 1.82 -1.34
C ALA A 223 -8.52 2.02 -0.01
N SER A 224 -9.52 1.19 0.25
CA SER A 224 -10.33 1.27 1.47
C SER A 224 -11.07 -0.03 1.79
N HIS A 225 -11.25 -0.29 3.08
CA HIS A 225 -12.16 -1.32 3.61
C HIS A 225 -13.43 -0.70 4.21
N ASP A 226 -13.68 0.58 3.95
CA ASP A 226 -14.84 1.30 4.44
C ASP A 226 -15.99 1.17 3.43
N GLU A 227 -17.02 0.40 3.79
CA GLU A 227 -18.18 0.14 2.94
C GLU A 227 -18.92 1.42 2.53
N ALA A 228 -18.87 2.48 3.36
CA ALA A 228 -19.48 3.76 3.03
C ALA A 228 -18.71 4.46 1.90
N ILE A 229 -17.37 4.41 1.91
CA ILE A 229 -16.52 4.95 0.83
C ILE A 229 -16.70 4.15 -0.46
N ILE A 230 -16.79 2.83 -0.35
CA ILE A 230 -17.02 1.95 -1.51
C ILE A 230 -18.39 2.23 -2.13
N SER A 231 -19.45 2.30 -1.31
CA SER A 231 -20.81 2.59 -1.77
C SER A 231 -20.90 3.98 -2.42
N PHE A 232 -20.29 4.99 -1.80
CA PHE A 232 -20.16 6.32 -2.37
C PHE A 232 -19.46 6.31 -3.73
N THR A 233 -18.33 5.60 -3.84
CA THR A 233 -17.58 5.50 -5.09
C THR A 233 -18.42 4.83 -6.19
N LYS A 234 -19.09 3.71 -5.87
CA LYS A 234 -19.99 3.00 -6.79
C LYS A 234 -21.11 3.90 -7.30
N GLN A 235 -21.73 4.67 -6.41
CA GLN A 235 -22.77 5.63 -6.77
C GLN A 235 -22.22 6.71 -7.71
N PHE A 236 -21.11 7.34 -7.34
CA PHE A 236 -20.52 8.41 -8.14
C PHE A 236 -20.11 7.95 -9.55
N VAL A 237 -19.46 6.80 -9.69
CA VAL A 237 -19.06 6.29 -11.02
C VAL A 237 -20.27 5.93 -11.87
N SER A 238 -21.34 5.40 -11.26
CA SER A 238 -22.59 5.12 -11.96
C SER A 238 -23.27 6.40 -12.45
N GLU A 239 -23.36 7.42 -11.60
CA GLU A 239 -23.97 8.72 -11.93
C GLU A 239 -23.21 9.46 -13.03
N LYS A 240 -21.88 9.31 -13.07
CA LYS A 240 -21.01 9.96 -14.05
C LYS A 240 -20.74 9.11 -15.30
N GLY A 241 -21.25 7.89 -15.36
CA GLY A 241 -20.95 6.97 -16.45
C GLY A 241 -19.46 6.62 -16.58
N ILE A 242 -18.72 6.63 -15.48
CA ILE A 242 -17.29 6.28 -15.47
C ILE A 242 -17.18 4.76 -15.56
N SER A 243 -16.43 4.30 -16.57
CA SER A 243 -16.25 2.88 -16.81
C SER A 243 -15.41 2.19 -15.72
N LYS A 244 -15.70 0.91 -15.46
CA LYS A 244 -15.07 0.12 -14.39
C LYS A 244 -13.60 -0.24 -14.67
N ASP A 245 -13.11 -0.04 -15.90
CA ASP A 245 -11.70 -0.18 -16.28
C ASP A 245 -10.85 1.04 -15.90
N ARG A 246 -11.49 2.15 -15.51
CA ARG A 246 -10.82 3.42 -15.16
C ARG A 246 -10.41 3.51 -13.69
N PHE A 247 -10.83 2.54 -12.88
CA PHE A 247 -10.53 2.52 -11.47
C PHE A 247 -10.53 1.09 -10.93
N GLU A 248 -9.99 0.93 -9.72
CA GLU A 248 -10.07 -0.34 -8.99
C GLU A 248 -10.26 -0.08 -7.50
N PHE A 249 -10.83 -1.05 -6.80
CA PHE A 249 -10.81 -1.06 -5.34
C PHE A 249 -9.55 -1.78 -4.86
N GLN A 250 -8.92 -1.27 -3.81
CA GLN A 250 -7.80 -1.96 -3.19
C GLN A 250 -8.01 -2.23 -1.71
N MET A 251 -7.61 -3.41 -1.27
CA MET A 251 -7.74 -3.87 0.11
C MET A 251 -6.51 -4.63 0.55
N LEU A 252 -6.20 -4.56 1.84
CA LEU A 252 -5.14 -5.37 2.44
C LEU A 252 -5.49 -6.86 2.48
N TYR A 253 -4.47 -7.69 2.31
CA TYR A 253 -4.53 -9.14 2.44
C TYR A 253 -5.09 -9.57 3.81
N GLY A 254 -6.01 -10.55 3.80
CA GLY A 254 -6.67 -11.07 5.01
C GLY A 254 -7.72 -10.17 5.64
N ILE A 255 -8.07 -9.02 5.03
CA ILE A 255 -9.06 -8.06 5.57
C ILE A 255 -10.26 -7.92 4.64
N CYS A 256 -11.47 -8.12 5.20
CA CYS A 256 -12.75 -7.99 4.48
C CYS A 256 -12.82 -8.84 3.19
N GLU A 257 -12.34 -10.09 3.24
CA GLU A 257 -12.24 -10.97 2.06
C GLU A 257 -13.58 -11.20 1.35
N GLU A 258 -14.68 -11.30 2.09
CA GLU A 258 -16.01 -11.47 1.48
C GLU A 258 -16.45 -10.23 0.69
N LEU A 259 -16.11 -9.03 1.18
CA LEU A 259 -16.33 -7.78 0.44
C LEU A 259 -15.47 -7.72 -0.82
N GLN A 260 -14.22 -8.19 -0.76
CA GLN A 260 -13.35 -8.30 -1.94
C GLN A 260 -14.00 -9.19 -3.01
N LYS A 261 -14.43 -10.39 -2.63
CA LYS A 261 -15.08 -11.35 -3.55
C LYS A 261 -16.40 -10.80 -4.09
N GLN A 262 -17.18 -10.11 -3.26
CA GLN A 262 -18.41 -9.45 -3.69
C GLN A 262 -18.14 -8.42 -4.78
N LEU A 263 -17.15 -7.54 -4.59
CA LEU A 263 -16.79 -6.51 -5.58
C LEU A 263 -16.33 -7.11 -6.92
N VAL A 264 -15.58 -8.23 -6.89
CA VAL A 264 -15.23 -8.97 -8.11
C VAL A 264 -16.48 -9.53 -8.80
N LYS A 265 -17.41 -10.13 -8.07
CA LYS A 265 -18.70 -10.63 -8.62
C LYS A 265 -19.54 -9.51 -9.22
N GLU A 266 -19.45 -8.30 -8.68
CA GLU A 266 -20.09 -7.10 -9.23
C GLU A 266 -19.35 -6.53 -10.47
N GLY A 267 -18.24 -7.15 -10.89
CA GLY A 267 -17.46 -6.78 -12.06
C GLY A 267 -16.46 -5.64 -11.85
N TYR A 268 -16.13 -5.31 -10.60
CA TYR A 268 -15.07 -4.34 -10.30
C TYR A 268 -13.70 -5.03 -10.26
N ARG A 269 -12.65 -4.34 -10.72
CA ARG A 269 -11.28 -4.77 -10.47
C ARG A 269 -10.97 -4.59 -8.98
N VAL A 270 -10.47 -5.64 -8.34
CA VAL A 270 -10.07 -5.63 -6.93
C VAL A 270 -8.62 -6.06 -6.83
N ARG A 271 -7.78 -5.17 -6.29
CA ARG A 271 -6.36 -5.44 -6.03
C ARG A 271 -6.10 -5.64 -4.55
N VAL A 272 -5.51 -6.78 -4.20
CA VAL A 272 -5.15 -7.10 -2.82
C VAL A 272 -3.68 -6.73 -2.58
N TYR A 273 -3.43 -5.94 -1.55
CA TYR A 273 -2.09 -5.59 -1.11
C TYR A 273 -1.54 -6.69 -0.21
N ILE A 274 -0.50 -7.36 -0.67
CA ILE A 274 0.10 -8.53 -0.04
C ILE A 274 1.50 -8.19 0.43
N PRO A 275 1.69 -7.97 1.74
CA PRO A 275 3.02 -7.86 2.31
C PRO A 275 3.64 -9.25 2.45
N PHE A 276 4.96 -9.33 2.28
CA PHE A 276 5.74 -10.54 2.52
C PHE A 276 7.18 -10.17 2.96
N GLY A 277 7.91 -11.13 3.53
CA GLY A 277 9.28 -10.92 3.98
C GLY A 277 9.44 -11.13 5.48
N VAL A 278 10.70 -11.19 5.92
CA VAL A 278 11.07 -11.52 7.31
C VAL A 278 10.77 -10.39 8.31
N ASP A 279 10.58 -9.15 7.85
CA ASP A 279 10.29 -7.97 8.69
C ASP A 279 8.78 -7.73 8.93
N TRP A 280 8.02 -8.82 9.08
CA TRP A 280 6.56 -8.78 9.20
C TRP A 280 6.03 -8.19 10.50
N PHE A 281 6.82 -8.15 11.57
CA PHE A 281 6.32 -7.82 12.90
C PHE A 281 5.84 -6.36 13.03
N GLY A 282 6.62 -5.40 12.53
CA GLY A 282 6.26 -3.98 12.58
C GLY A 282 4.95 -3.71 11.83
N TYR A 283 4.84 -4.27 10.63
CA TYR A 283 3.62 -4.26 9.83
C TYR A 283 2.42 -4.88 10.57
N PHE A 284 2.59 -6.09 11.12
CA PHE A 284 1.53 -6.81 11.82
C PHE A 284 1.02 -6.04 13.04
N MET A 285 1.92 -5.44 13.83
CA MET A 285 1.54 -4.63 14.99
C MET A 285 0.71 -3.39 14.59
N ARG A 286 1.04 -2.73 13.47
CA ARG A 286 0.22 -1.62 12.97
C ARG A 286 -1.17 -2.10 12.55
N ARG A 287 -1.29 -3.26 11.90
CA ARG A 287 -2.60 -3.86 11.56
C ARG A 287 -3.44 -4.20 12.79
N LEU A 288 -2.81 -4.67 13.87
CA LEU A 288 -3.50 -4.89 15.14
C LEU A 288 -4.01 -3.59 15.77
N ALA A 289 -3.21 -2.52 15.70
CA ALA A 289 -3.57 -1.21 16.26
C ALA A 289 -4.75 -0.52 15.56
N GLU A 290 -5.05 -0.89 14.31
CA GLU A 290 -6.06 -0.22 13.48
C GLU A 290 -7.51 -0.55 13.84
N ARG A 291 -7.81 -1.79 14.23
CA ARG A 291 -9.17 -2.20 14.59
C ARG A 291 -9.18 -3.17 15.78
N PRO A 292 -10.02 -2.94 16.81
CA PRO A 292 -10.18 -3.89 17.92
C PRO A 292 -10.54 -5.31 17.48
N ALA A 293 -11.30 -5.44 16.39
CA ALA A 293 -11.67 -6.72 15.81
C ALA A 293 -10.45 -7.56 15.37
N ASN A 294 -9.37 -6.90 14.91
CA ASN A 294 -8.13 -7.57 14.53
C ASN A 294 -7.45 -8.20 15.76
N VAL A 295 -7.51 -7.52 16.91
CA VAL A 295 -6.97 -8.01 18.19
C VAL A 295 -7.78 -9.20 18.72
N TRP A 296 -9.11 -9.08 18.72
CA TRP A 296 -9.99 -10.17 19.18
C TRP A 296 -9.81 -11.45 18.36
N PHE A 297 -9.56 -11.32 17.06
CA PHE A 297 -9.29 -12.45 16.18
C PHE A 297 -7.97 -13.15 16.51
N VAL A 298 -6.89 -12.41 16.76
CA VAL A 298 -5.60 -13.00 17.15
C VAL A 298 -5.73 -13.75 18.46
N LEU A 299 -6.42 -13.17 19.45
CA LEU A 299 -6.70 -13.85 20.73
C LEU A 299 -7.48 -15.16 20.52
N LYS A 300 -8.47 -15.18 19.62
CA LYS A 300 -9.26 -16.39 19.31
C LYS A 300 -8.44 -17.50 18.65
N ASN A 301 -7.47 -17.15 17.80
CA ASN A 301 -6.61 -18.14 17.14
C ASN A 301 -5.46 -18.63 18.03
N MET A 302 -5.04 -17.87 19.04
CA MET A 302 -4.05 -18.33 20.03
C MET A 302 -4.64 -19.30 21.07
N LEU A 303 -5.98 -19.34 21.20
CA LEU A 303 -6.71 -20.24 22.10
C LEU A 303 -7.20 -21.53 21.42
N LYS A 304 -6.81 -21.76 20.16
CA LYS A 304 -7.02 -23.01 19.42
C LYS A 304 -5.71 -23.76 19.28
#